data_AF-A0A7C2PYL2-F1
#
_entry.id   AF-A0A7C2PYL2-F1
#
_cell.length_a   1.000
_cell.length_b   1.000
_cell.length_c   1.000
_cell.angle_alpha   90.00
_cell.angle_beta   90.00
_cell.angle_gamma   90.00
#
_symmetry.space_group_name_H-M   'P 1'
#
loop_
_entity.id
_entity.type
_entity.pdbx_description
1 polymer ?
#
loop_
_entity_poly.entity_id
_entity_poly.type
_entity_poly.pdbx_seq_one_letter_code
_entity_poly.pdbx_strand_id
1 'polypeptide(L)' 'MKPKTLQAHFDGEPICLDDPIELKVNTKLLVTVLPEQTSNDEYEAWMFLSRKGLEDAYNNNEPNYSIHLIKEQNPDYERR' A
#
# COMPACT_ATOMS: atom_id res chain seq x y z
N MET A 1 29.48 7.51 -6.43
CA MET A 1 28.02 7.65 -6.49
C MET A 1 27.42 6.49 -5.71
N LYS A 2 26.43 6.71 -4.84
CA LYS A 2 25.73 5.59 -4.18
C LYS A 2 24.78 4.93 -5.19
N PRO A 3 24.60 3.60 -5.17
CA PRO A 3 23.61 2.95 -6.03
C PRO A 3 22.22 3.52 -5.70
N LYS A 4 21.45 3.85 -6.74
CA LYS A 4 20.06 4.30 -6.65
C LYS A 4 19.21 3.32 -7.44
N THR A 5 18.18 2.77 -6.80
CA THR A 5 17.14 1.99 -7.48
C THR A 5 16.24 2.96 -8.23
N LEU A 6 16.01 2.69 -9.51
CA LEU A 6 15.13 3.47 -10.38
C LEU A 6 13.98 2.58 -10.81
N GLN A 7 12.78 3.15 -10.86
CA GLN A 7 11.63 2.47 -11.45
C GLN A 7 11.73 2.59 -12.97
N ALA A 8 11.35 1.50 -13.64
CA ALA A 8 11.41 1.39 -15.07
C ALA A 8 10.41 0.33 -15.53
N HIS A 9 9.85 0.54 -16.72
CA HIS A 9 9.01 -0.43 -17.40
C HIS A 9 9.59 -0.79 -18.77
N PHE A 10 9.17 -1.94 -19.28
CA PHE A 10 9.58 -2.42 -20.60
C PHE A 10 8.46 -2.16 -21.61
N ASP A 11 8.72 -1.29 -22.58
CA ASP A 11 7.74 -0.88 -23.62
C ASP A 11 7.73 -1.82 -24.84
N GLY A 12 8.34 -3.00 -24.72
CA GLY A 12 8.45 -3.98 -25.81
C GLY A 12 9.70 -3.85 -26.68
N GLU A 13 10.36 -2.69 -26.67
CA GLU A 13 11.65 -2.48 -27.34
C GLU A 13 12.69 -1.83 -26.41
N PRO A 14 12.51 -0.60 -25.90
CA PRO A 14 13.38 -0.03 -24.88
C PRO A 14 12.90 -0.32 -23.45
N ILE A 15 13.85 -0.32 -22.50
CA ILE A 15 13.55 -0.13 -21.07
C ILE A 15 13.42 1.37 -20.83
N CYS A 16 12.24 1.81 -20.42
CA CYS A 16 11.93 3.20 -20.14
C CYS A 16 12.09 3.48 -18.64
N LEU A 17 12.89 4.48 -18.28
CA LEU A 17 13.02 4.93 -16.89
C LEU A 17 11.83 5.85 -16.57
N ASP A 18 11.13 5.58 -15.47
CA ASP A 18 9.93 6.33 -15.10
C ASP A 18 10.28 7.74 -14.60
N ASP A 19 11.45 7.85 -13.95
CA ASP A 19 11.99 9.10 -13.44
C ASP A 19 13.11 9.63 -14.34
N PRO A 20 13.17 10.96 -14.60
CA PRO A 20 14.27 11.55 -15.32
C PRO A 20 15.58 11.44 -14.53
N ILE A 21 16.64 10.98 -15.20
CA ILE A 21 17.98 10.90 -14.62
C ILE A 21 19.05 11.18 -15.68
N GLU A 22 20.09 11.92 -15.29
CA GLU A 22 21.27 12.12 -16.11
C GLU A 22 22.19 10.89 -16.05
N LEU A 23 22.27 10.16 -17.16
CA LEU A 23 23.21 9.04 -17.33
C LEU A 23 24.32 9.44 -18.28
N LYS A 24 25.57 9.24 -17.86
CA LYS A 24 26.74 9.41 -18.74
C LYS A 24 26.85 8.21 -19.68
N VAL A 25 27.35 8.43 -20.89
CA VAL A 25 27.70 7.35 -21.83
C VAL A 25 28.62 6.35 -21.11
N ASN A 26 28.33 5.05 -21.27
CA ASN A 26 29.02 3.93 -20.60
C ASN A 26 28.86 3.85 -19.06
N THR A 27 27.81 4.45 -18.50
CA THR A 27 27.45 4.20 -17.09
C THR A 27 27.10 2.72 -16.92
N LYS A 28 27.74 2.04 -15.97
CA LYS A 28 27.42 0.64 -15.64
C LYS A 28 26.07 0.57 -14.93
N LEU A 29 25.14 -0.20 -15.47
CA LEU A 29 23.81 -0.43 -14.91
C LEU A 29 23.67 -1.89 -14.46
N LEU A 30 22.92 -2.09 -13.37
CA LEU A 30 22.44 -3.40 -12.94
C LEU A 30 20.95 -3.45 -13.24
N VAL A 31 20.53 -4.39 -14.09
CA VAL A 31 19.12 -4.57 -14.44
C VAL A 31 18.57 -5.79 -13.69
N THR A 32 17.48 -5.59 -12.97
CA THR A 32 16.75 -6.66 -12.29
C THR A 32 15.35 -6.72 -12.88
N VAL A 33 15.01 -7.84 -13.52
CA VAL A 33 13.66 -8.09 -14.03
C VAL A 33 12.81 -8.54 -12.85
N LEU A 34 11.80 -7.74 -12.51
CA LEU A 34 10.83 -8.12 -11.50
C LEU A 34 9.91 -9.19 -12.10
N PRO A 35 9.53 -10.23 -11.34
CA PRO A 35 8.51 -11.16 -11.81
C PRO A 35 7.25 -10.37 -12.16
N GLU A 36 6.54 -10.80 -13.20
CA GLU A 36 5.15 -10.37 -13.36
C GLU A 36 4.47 -10.60 -12.01
N GLN A 37 3.64 -9.65 -11.57
CA GLN A 37 2.78 -9.88 -10.41
C GLN A 37 1.80 -10.98 -10.82
N THR A 38 2.22 -12.23 -10.70
CA THR A 38 1.39 -13.39 -10.93
C THR A 38 0.35 -13.31 -9.84
N SER A 39 -0.84 -12.90 -10.29
CA SER A 39 -2.04 -12.67 -9.50
C SER A 39 -1.98 -11.48 -8.54
N ASN A 40 -2.68 -10.43 -8.95
CA ASN A 40 -3.32 -9.45 -8.10
C ASN A 40 -4.27 -10.10 -7.05
N ASP A 41 -4.43 -11.44 -7.04
CA ASP A 41 -5.36 -12.18 -6.20
C ASP A 41 -5.13 -11.96 -4.70
N GLU A 42 -3.88 -11.91 -4.23
CA GLU A 42 -3.63 -11.62 -2.81
C GLU A 42 -4.01 -10.18 -2.48
N TYR A 43 -3.60 -9.22 -3.32
CA TYR A 43 -3.94 -7.81 -3.12
C TYR A 43 -5.46 -7.58 -3.16
N GLU A 44 -6.15 -8.15 -4.14
CA GLU A 44 -7.61 -8.11 -4.26
C GLU A 44 -8.30 -8.85 -3.10
N ALA A 45 -7.76 -9.97 -2.64
CA ALA A 45 -8.28 -10.67 -1.46
C ALA A 45 -8.14 -9.82 -0.19
N TRP A 46 -7.01 -9.15 0.00
CA TRP A 46 -6.81 -8.20 1.09
C TRP A 46 -7.74 -6.99 0.98
N MET A 47 -7.92 -6.44 -0.21
CA MET A 47 -8.82 -5.33 -0.49
C MET A 47 -10.28 -5.70 -0.21
N PHE A 48 -10.69 -6.90 -0.63
CA PHE A 48 -12.01 -7.46 -0.37
C PHE A 48 -12.24 -7.66 1.14
N LEU A 49 -11.27 -8.26 1.85
CA LEU A 49 -11.34 -8.47 3.29
C LEU A 49 -11.47 -7.14 4.05
N SER A 50 -10.68 -6.14 3.67
CA SER A 50 -10.73 -4.79 4.25
C SER A 50 -12.09 -4.14 4.06
N ARG A 51 -12.62 -4.15 2.83
CA ARG A 51 -13.95 -3.62 2.51
C ARG A 51 -15.04 -4.31 3.32
N LYS A 52 -15.01 -5.64 3.40
CA LYS A 52 -15.98 -6.41 4.17
C LYS A 52 -15.94 -6.07 5.65
N GLY A 53 -14.74 -5.97 6.24
CA GLY A 53 -14.59 -5.56 7.64
C GLY A 53 -15.15 -4.17 7.92
N LEU A 54 -15.01 -3.24 6.97
CA LEU A 54 -15.59 -1.91 7.07
C LEU A 54 -17.13 -1.94 7.00
N GLU A 55 -17.70 -2.70 6.06
CA GLU A 55 -19.15 -2.89 5.97
C GLU A 55 -19.71 -3.53 7.25
N ASP A 56 -19.02 -4.53 7.79
CA ASP A 56 -19.45 -5.23 9.01
C ASP A 56 -19.41 -4.32 10.24
N ALA A 57 -18.44 -3.40 10.33
CA ALA A 57 -18.32 -2.47 11.45
C ALA A 57 -19.43 -1.41 11.49
N TYR A 58 -19.96 -1.01 10.33
CA TYR A 58 -20.97 0.05 10.19
C TYR A 58 -22.32 -0.45 9.67
N ASN A 59 -22.59 -1.76 9.75
CA ASN A 59 -23.88 -2.31 9.35
C ASN A 59 -24.95 -2.07 10.44
N ASN A 60 -26.22 -2.37 10.10
CA ASN A 60 -27.34 -2.20 11.02
C ASN A 60 -27.30 -3.12 12.27
N ASN A 61 -26.39 -4.10 12.31
CA ASN A 61 -26.16 -4.99 13.43
C ASN A 61 -24.99 -4.52 14.31
N GLU A 62 -24.47 -3.31 14.11
CA GLU A 62 -23.44 -2.73 14.96
C GLU A 62 -23.89 -2.74 16.43
N PRO A 63 -23.09 -3.31 17.35
CA PRO A 63 -23.44 -3.31 18.76
C PRO A 63 -23.41 -1.89 19.33
N ASN A 64 -24.47 -1.51 20.06
CA ASN A 64 -24.52 -0.22 20.71
C ASN A 64 -23.49 -0.13 21.86
N TYR A 65 -22.39 0.57 21.62
CA TYR A 65 -21.35 0.82 22.62
C TYR A 65 -21.75 1.93 23.60
N SER A 66 -22.58 1.59 24.58
CA SER A 66 -23.01 2.52 25.63
C SER A 66 -21.87 2.88 26.61
N ILE A 67 -21.95 4.07 27.22
CA ILE A 67 -21.05 4.54 28.28
C ILE A 67 -20.94 3.58 29.48
N HIS A 68 -21.95 2.72 29.67
CA HIS A 68 -21.95 1.71 30.74
C HIS A 68 -20.96 0.56 30.49
N LEU A 69 -20.43 0.42 29.27
CA LEU A 69 -19.41 -0.57 28.93
C LEU A 69 -17.98 -0.10 29.25
N ILE A 70 -17.81 1.16 29.65
CA ILE A 70 -16.51 1.72 30.03
C ILE A 70 -16.05 1.06 31.34
N LYS A 71 -14.93 0.33 31.29
CA LYS A 71 -14.33 -0.31 32.47
C LYS A 71 -13.58 0.68 33.36
N GLU A 72 -12.88 1.63 32.74
CA GLU A 72 -12.13 2.69 33.41
C GLU A 72 -12.27 3.97 32.58
N GLN A 73 -12.59 5.09 33.22
CA GLN A 73 -12.69 6.36 32.52
C GLN A 73 -11.31 6.93 32.25
N ASN A 74 -11.05 7.29 31.00
CA ASN A 74 -9.85 8.04 30.65
C ASN A 74 -9.98 9.49 31.12
N PRO A 75 -9.17 9.95 32.11
CA PRO A 75 -9.26 11.31 32.65
C PRO A 75 -8.83 12.39 31.64
N ASP A 76 -8.01 12.03 30.64
CA ASP A 76 -7.51 12.94 29.62
C ASP A 76 -8.41 13.02 28.38
N TYR A 77 -9.58 12.36 28.40
CA TYR A 77 -10.50 12.40 27.27
C TYR A 77 -11.21 13.75 27.19
N GLU A 78 -10.76 14.62 26.27
CA GLU A 78 -11.43 15.88 25.95
C GLU A 78 -12.82 15.60 25.35
N ARG A 79 -13.87 15.76 26.16
CA ARG A 79 -15.25 15.86 25.65
C ARG A 79 -15.42 17.24 25.03
N ARG A 80 -15.14 17.37 23.73
CA ARG A 80 -15.56 18.54 22.94
C ARG A 80 -17.04 18.45 22.57
#